data_AF-A0EER2-F1
#
_entry.id   AF-A0EER2-F1
#
_cell.length_a   1.000
_cell.length_b   1.000
_cell.length_c   1.000
_cell.angle_alpha   90.00
_cell.angle_beta   90.00
_cell.angle_gamma   90.00
#
_symmetry.space_group_name_H-M   'P 1'
#
loop_
_entity.id
_entity.type
_entity.pdbx_description
1 polymer ?
#
loop_
_entity_poly.entity_id
_entity_poly.type
_entity_poly.pdbx_seq_one_letter_code
_entity_poly.pdbx_strand_id
1 'polypeptide(L)'
;MIEEEGQQLKSQLEQQLVEAILDSLQNHMDQNATFLAERLVYERDTEEFRSLLAECYLQENQPYKACHILKDCKSEFNRYQYAVSLYRNQKYKEAEVALVGTQFSNQFSIQTQNVPNGGFGFLLLGQIQEQLHRIDEAKHQYSRALDYNPTLWVAFERLSKIGESVAINKVFNDQKQRQHETNRQQSCNIYKIIQNLLKNKTANFKSGQKEEETRDEVQINDSVILQSICLIVIFRQKIILNHQTFFNNWCSAISCSYG
;
A
#
# COMPACT_ATOMS: atom_id res chain seq x y z
N MET A 1 -15.60 -16.84 33.32
CA MET A 1 -14.44 -17.76 33.44
C MET A 1 -14.33 -18.69 32.22
N ILE A 2 -15.20 -19.69 31.99
CA ILE A 2 -15.03 -20.63 30.85
C ILE A 2 -15.16 -19.93 29.46
N GLU A 3 -16.07 -18.96 29.32
CA GLU A 3 -16.21 -18.19 28.07
C GLU A 3 -15.02 -17.25 27.81
N GLU A 4 -14.36 -16.76 28.86
CA GLU A 4 -13.19 -15.87 28.71
C GLU A 4 -11.95 -16.65 28.28
N GLU A 5 -11.74 -17.86 28.79
CA GLU A 5 -10.66 -18.76 28.34
C GLU A 5 -10.84 -19.17 26.87
N GLY A 6 -12.08 -19.46 26.46
CA GLY A 6 -12.40 -19.77 25.06
C GLY A 6 -12.17 -18.58 24.11
N GLN A 7 -12.48 -17.37 24.55
CA GLN A 7 -12.21 -16.14 23.80
C GLN A 7 -10.71 -15.81 23.75
N GLN A 8 -9.97 -16.14 24.82
CA GLN A 8 -8.52 -15.97 24.92
C GLN A 8 -7.77 -16.90 23.94
N LEU A 9 -8.14 -18.17 23.88
CA LEU A 9 -7.55 -19.14 22.95
C LEU A 9 -7.76 -18.73 21.48
N LYS A 10 -8.97 -18.26 21.15
CA LYS A 10 -9.29 -17.75 19.80
C LYS A 10 -8.42 -16.54 19.43
N SER A 11 -8.21 -15.63 20.38
CA SER A 11 -7.36 -14.46 20.17
C SER A 11 -5.88 -14.81 19.93
N GLN A 12 -5.38 -15.86 20.59
CA GLN A 12 -3.98 -16.29 20.42
C GLN A 12 -3.79 -16.99 19.07
N LEU A 13 -4.75 -17.82 18.66
CA LEU A 13 -4.73 -18.49 17.37
C LEU A 13 -4.75 -17.48 16.21
N GLU A 14 -5.59 -16.44 16.28
CA GLU A 14 -5.64 -15.36 15.29
C GLU A 14 -4.27 -14.70 15.11
N GLN A 15 -3.57 -14.43 16.21
CA GLN A 15 -2.25 -13.82 16.19
C GLN A 15 -1.22 -14.73 15.51
N GLN A 16 -1.18 -16.01 15.89
CA GLN A 16 -0.25 -16.98 15.32
C GLN A 16 -0.50 -17.17 13.81
N LEU A 17 -1.77 -17.23 13.40
CA LEU A 17 -2.14 -17.34 11.99
C LEU A 17 -1.68 -16.11 11.21
N VAL A 18 -1.92 -14.91 11.72
CA VAL A 18 -1.46 -13.68 11.08
C VAL A 18 0.06 -13.67 10.93
N GLU A 19 0.81 -13.96 11.99
CA GLU A 19 2.27 -13.98 11.94
C GLU A 19 2.78 -15.00 10.92
N ALA A 20 2.19 -16.20 10.88
CA ALA A 20 2.54 -17.24 9.91
C ALA A 20 2.18 -16.85 8.46
N ILE A 21 1.06 -16.14 8.24
CA ILE A 21 0.70 -15.61 6.91
C ILE A 21 1.75 -14.59 6.45
N LEU A 22 2.14 -13.66 7.32
CA LEU A 22 3.13 -12.63 6.99
C LEU A 22 4.50 -13.24 6.68
N ASP A 23 4.93 -14.22 7.48
CA ASP A 23 6.18 -14.94 7.23
C ASP A 23 6.11 -15.73 5.92
N SER A 24 4.98 -16.37 5.63
CA SER A 24 4.76 -17.08 4.36
C SER A 24 4.83 -16.13 3.16
N LEU A 25 4.19 -14.96 3.22
CA LEU A 25 4.25 -13.94 2.16
C LEU A 25 5.67 -13.41 1.98
N GLN A 26 6.41 -13.18 3.07
CA GLN A 26 7.79 -12.74 3.02
C GLN A 26 8.72 -13.77 2.37
N ASN A 27 8.42 -15.06 2.54
CA ASN A 27 9.16 -16.17 1.94
C ASN A 27 8.56 -16.67 0.61
N HIS A 28 7.64 -15.89 0.00
CA HIS A 28 7.00 -16.22 -1.29
C HIS A 28 6.27 -17.57 -1.32
N MET A 29 5.75 -18.01 -0.18
CA MET A 29 4.94 -19.23 -0.05
C MET A 29 3.45 -18.89 -0.20
N ASP A 30 3.05 -18.46 -1.40
CA ASP A 30 1.72 -17.87 -1.65
C ASP A 30 0.57 -18.83 -1.33
N GLN A 31 0.68 -20.11 -1.71
CA GLN A 31 -0.35 -21.12 -1.42
C GLN A 31 -0.53 -21.37 0.07
N ASN A 32 0.58 -21.35 0.83
CA ASN A 32 0.53 -21.51 2.29
C ASN A 32 -0.12 -20.29 2.95
N ALA A 33 0.27 -19.09 2.50
CA ALA A 33 -0.32 -17.84 2.95
C ALA A 33 -1.84 -17.80 2.69
N THR A 34 -2.28 -18.18 1.49
CA THR A 34 -3.69 -18.27 1.12
C THR A 34 -4.46 -19.22 2.04
N PHE A 35 -3.96 -20.44 2.23
CA PHE A 35 -4.63 -21.44 3.08
C PHE A 35 -4.80 -20.95 4.53
N LEU A 36 -3.74 -20.39 5.11
CA LEU A 36 -3.77 -19.84 6.47
C LEU A 36 -4.72 -18.64 6.57
N ALA A 37 -4.76 -17.78 5.56
CA ALA A 37 -5.66 -16.63 5.51
C ALA A 37 -7.14 -17.04 5.36
N GLU A 38 -7.44 -18.08 4.58
CA GLU A 38 -8.79 -18.67 4.51
C GLU A 38 -9.22 -19.24 5.87
N ARG A 39 -8.31 -19.96 6.55
CA ARG A 39 -8.56 -20.48 7.90
C ARG A 39 -8.83 -19.36 8.90
N LEU A 40 -8.12 -18.24 8.80
CA LEU A 40 -8.29 -17.06 9.64
C LEU A 40 -9.66 -16.41 9.44
N VAL A 41 -10.08 -16.21 8.19
CA VAL A 41 -11.41 -15.63 7.87
C VAL A 41 -12.54 -16.57 8.29
N TYR A 42 -12.36 -17.88 8.16
CA TYR A 42 -13.32 -18.87 8.67
C TYR A 42 -13.48 -18.79 10.20
N GLU A 43 -12.39 -18.58 10.93
CA GLU A 43 -12.43 -18.46 12.39
C GLU A 43 -13.13 -17.16 12.83
N ARG A 44 -12.79 -16.04 12.18
CA ARG A 44 -13.44 -14.75 12.43
C ARG A 44 -13.49 -13.91 11.17
N ASP A 45 -14.70 -13.64 10.72
CA ASP A 45 -14.89 -12.83 9.52
C ASP A 45 -14.88 -11.33 9.87
N THR A 46 -13.81 -10.63 9.51
CA THR A 46 -13.65 -9.18 9.70
C THR A 46 -13.12 -8.51 8.44
N GLU A 47 -13.38 -7.20 8.31
CA GLU A 47 -12.94 -6.44 7.14
C GLU A 47 -11.42 -6.50 6.96
N GLU A 48 -10.66 -6.47 8.05
CA GLU A 48 -9.19 -6.49 8.04
C GLU A 48 -8.63 -7.87 7.63
N PHE A 49 -9.26 -8.96 8.08
CA PHE A 49 -8.83 -10.31 7.70
C PHE A 49 -9.19 -10.63 6.24
N ARG A 50 -10.33 -10.12 5.76
CA ARG A 50 -10.68 -10.15 4.34
C ARG A 50 -9.66 -9.39 3.48
N SER A 51 -9.17 -8.25 3.94
CA SER A 51 -8.08 -7.52 3.27
C SER A 51 -6.79 -8.34 3.19
N LEU A 52 -6.42 -9.03 4.27
CA LEU A 52 -5.23 -9.86 4.31
C LEU A 52 -5.35 -11.07 3.35
N LEU A 53 -6.51 -11.72 3.34
CA LEU A 53 -6.81 -12.80 2.40
C LEU A 53 -6.81 -12.30 0.95
N ALA A 54 -7.37 -11.12 0.68
CA ALA A 54 -7.34 -10.52 -0.64
C ALA A 54 -5.91 -10.23 -1.10
N GLU A 55 -5.00 -9.82 -0.21
CA GLU A 55 -3.58 -9.66 -0.54
C GLU A 55 -2.96 -11.01 -0.94
N CYS A 56 -3.23 -12.08 -0.19
CA CYS A 56 -2.74 -13.42 -0.52
C CYS A 56 -3.22 -13.87 -1.92
N TYR A 57 -4.51 -13.68 -2.23
CA TYR A 57 -5.03 -13.98 -3.57
C TYR A 57 -4.42 -13.12 -4.69
N LEU A 58 -4.06 -11.87 -4.39
CA LEU A 58 -3.38 -11.02 -5.37
C LEU A 58 -1.95 -11.49 -5.63
N GLN A 59 -1.24 -12.01 -4.62
CA GLN A 59 0.09 -12.61 -4.80
C GLN A 59 0.00 -13.94 -5.58
N GLU A 60 -1.01 -14.76 -5.30
CA GLU A 60 -1.29 -16.01 -6.04
C GLU A 60 -1.83 -15.77 -7.47
N ASN A 61 -1.88 -14.52 -7.94
CA ASN A 61 -2.39 -14.12 -9.25
C ASN A 61 -3.86 -14.52 -9.51
N GLN A 62 -4.70 -14.49 -8.47
CA GLN A 62 -6.14 -14.78 -8.53
C GLN A 62 -6.99 -13.54 -8.19
N PRO A 63 -6.92 -12.46 -8.99
CA PRO A 63 -7.59 -11.19 -8.67
C PRO A 63 -9.12 -11.28 -8.64
N TYR A 64 -9.73 -12.26 -9.33
CA TYR A 64 -11.17 -12.52 -9.28
C TYR A 64 -11.66 -12.88 -7.87
N LYS A 65 -10.91 -13.73 -7.14
CA LYS A 65 -11.27 -14.13 -5.77
C LYS A 65 -11.16 -12.94 -4.81
N ALA A 66 -10.10 -12.14 -4.95
CA ALA A 66 -9.93 -10.91 -4.19
C ALA A 66 -11.09 -9.91 -4.41
N CYS A 67 -11.55 -9.76 -5.67
CA CYS A 67 -12.72 -8.94 -5.97
C CYS A 67 -13.98 -9.44 -5.26
N HIS A 68 -14.21 -10.75 -5.21
CA HIS A 68 -15.40 -11.32 -4.58
C HIS A 68 -15.45 -11.03 -3.07
N ILE A 69 -14.31 -11.20 -2.39
CA ILE A 69 -14.21 -10.99 -0.93
C ILE A 69 -14.32 -9.51 -0.55
N LEU A 70 -13.73 -8.62 -1.34
CA LEU A 70 -13.67 -7.20 -1.02
C LEU A 70 -14.92 -6.40 -1.41
N LYS A 71 -15.86 -6.99 -2.16
CA LYS A 71 -17.03 -6.28 -2.73
C LYS A 71 -17.89 -5.56 -1.67
N ASP A 72 -18.04 -6.15 -0.49
CA ASP A 72 -18.90 -5.63 0.57
C ASP A 72 -18.15 -4.76 1.60
N CYS A 73 -16.84 -4.55 1.40
CA CYS A 73 -15.99 -3.79 2.30
C CYS A 73 -16.16 -2.28 2.09
N LYS A 74 -16.23 -1.50 3.18
CA LYS A 74 -16.54 -0.06 3.16
C LYS A 74 -15.36 0.83 3.55
N SER A 75 -14.34 0.28 4.20
CA SER A 75 -13.14 1.00 4.60
C SER A 75 -12.41 1.58 3.40
N GLU A 76 -11.85 2.78 3.55
CA GLU A 76 -11.06 3.44 2.50
C GLU A 76 -9.89 2.57 2.02
N PHE A 77 -9.24 1.86 2.95
CA PHE A 77 -8.16 0.93 2.65
C PHE A 77 -8.65 -0.19 1.71
N ASN A 78 -9.80 -0.78 2.03
CA ASN A 78 -10.39 -1.87 1.24
C ASN A 78 -10.93 -1.41 -0.10
N ARG A 79 -11.46 -0.18 -0.19
CA ARG A 79 -11.83 0.42 -1.48
C ARG A 79 -10.62 0.52 -2.41
N TYR A 80 -9.47 0.95 -1.91
CA TYR A 80 -8.24 0.99 -2.70
C TYR A 80 -7.81 -0.42 -3.14
N GLN A 81 -7.76 -1.38 -2.22
CA GLN A 81 -7.36 -2.76 -2.53
C GLN A 81 -8.33 -3.46 -3.49
N TYR A 82 -9.63 -3.17 -3.37
CA TYR A 82 -10.66 -3.64 -4.29
C TYR A 82 -10.45 -3.08 -5.70
N ALA A 83 -10.16 -1.77 -5.82
CA ALA A 83 -9.84 -1.16 -7.10
C ALA A 83 -8.56 -1.74 -7.74
N VAL A 84 -7.52 -2.02 -6.95
CA VAL A 84 -6.31 -2.73 -7.42
C VAL A 84 -6.68 -4.10 -7.98
N SER A 85 -7.53 -4.84 -7.27
CA SER A 85 -8.00 -6.18 -7.70
C SER A 85 -8.77 -6.10 -9.02
N LEU A 86 -9.67 -5.13 -9.16
CA LEU A 86 -10.43 -4.89 -10.39
C LEU A 86 -9.53 -4.47 -11.56
N TYR A 87 -8.52 -3.64 -11.31
CA TYR A 87 -7.52 -3.26 -12.31
C TYR A 87 -6.75 -4.48 -12.81
N ARG A 88 -6.27 -5.36 -11.92
CA ARG A 88 -5.61 -6.62 -12.30
C ARG A 88 -6.55 -7.57 -13.05
N ASN A 89 -7.84 -7.54 -12.75
CA ASN A 89 -8.89 -8.28 -13.45
C ASN A 89 -9.39 -7.57 -14.74
N GLN A 90 -8.71 -6.51 -15.21
CA GLN A 90 -9.02 -5.74 -16.42
C GLN A 90 -10.41 -5.09 -16.44
N LYS A 91 -11.05 -4.92 -15.26
CA LYS A 91 -12.36 -4.30 -15.09
C LYS A 91 -12.22 -2.80 -14.80
N TYR A 92 -11.69 -2.05 -15.78
CA TYR A 92 -11.29 -0.66 -15.58
C TYR A 92 -12.44 0.28 -15.18
N LYS A 93 -13.63 0.11 -15.77
CA LYS A 93 -14.81 0.93 -15.42
C LYS A 93 -15.28 0.70 -13.98
N GLU A 94 -15.31 -0.56 -13.53
CA GLU A 94 -15.67 -0.89 -12.15
C GLU A 94 -14.60 -0.35 -11.17
N ALA A 95 -13.32 -0.43 -11.56
CA ALA A 95 -12.20 0.08 -10.76
C ALA A 95 -12.26 1.60 -10.57
N GLU A 96 -12.60 2.35 -11.62
CA GLU A 96 -12.80 3.81 -11.54
C GLU A 96 -13.91 4.16 -10.54
N VAL A 97 -15.05 3.47 -10.64
CA VAL A 97 -16.19 3.66 -9.72
C VAL A 97 -15.82 3.30 -8.28
N ALA A 98 -15.04 2.25 -8.06
CA ALA A 98 -14.59 1.85 -6.73
C ALA A 98 -13.65 2.88 -6.07
N LEU A 99 -12.80 3.57 -6.84
CA LEU A 99 -11.89 4.60 -6.32
C LEU A 99 -12.59 5.93 -6.05
N VAL A 100 -13.43 6.37 -7.00
CA VAL A 100 -14.06 7.70 -6.95
C VAL A 100 -15.35 7.67 -6.13
N GLY A 101 -16.04 6.53 -6.07
CA GLY A 101 -17.36 6.36 -5.48
C GLY A 101 -18.49 6.74 -6.45
N THR A 102 -19.64 6.08 -6.31
CA THR A 102 -20.82 6.24 -7.17
C THR A 102 -21.46 7.62 -7.15
N GLN A 103 -21.12 8.49 -6.18
CA GLN A 103 -21.69 9.84 -6.03
C GLN A 103 -21.09 10.93 -6.95
N PHE A 104 -20.09 10.63 -7.78
CA PHE A 104 -19.42 11.63 -8.63
C PHE A 104 -19.58 11.39 -10.14
N SER A 105 -20.64 10.69 -10.57
CA SER A 105 -20.94 10.47 -11.99
C SER A 105 -21.46 11.71 -12.73
N ASN A 106 -21.63 12.85 -12.05
CA ASN A 106 -22.01 14.10 -12.71
C ASN A 106 -20.76 14.81 -13.24
N GLN A 107 -20.70 14.84 -14.57
CA GLN A 107 -19.74 15.54 -15.41
C GLN A 107 -19.45 16.95 -14.86
N PHE A 108 -18.17 17.35 -14.89
CA PHE A 108 -17.61 18.71 -14.70
C PHE A 108 -16.90 19.10 -13.41
N SER A 109 -16.81 18.27 -12.37
CA SER A 109 -15.80 18.51 -11.33
C SER A 109 -15.54 17.26 -10.49
N ILE A 110 -14.61 16.42 -10.93
CA ILE A 110 -14.00 15.44 -10.02
C ILE A 110 -13.14 16.26 -9.05
N GLN A 111 -13.76 16.83 -8.02
CA GLN A 111 -13.09 17.15 -6.76
C GLN A 111 -12.94 15.83 -5.99
N THR A 112 -12.33 14.76 -6.53
CA THR A 112 -10.97 14.22 -6.23
C THR A 112 -10.46 14.33 -4.78
N GLN A 113 -11.22 14.85 -3.82
CA GLN A 113 -10.80 14.94 -2.42
C GLN A 113 -10.94 13.60 -1.68
N ASN A 114 -11.58 12.58 -2.26
CA ASN A 114 -11.88 11.30 -1.61
C ASN A 114 -11.24 10.08 -2.29
N VAL A 115 -10.14 10.25 -3.02
CA VAL A 115 -9.41 9.10 -3.59
C VAL A 115 -8.64 8.40 -2.45
N PRO A 116 -8.89 7.11 -2.18
CA PRO A 116 -8.28 6.42 -1.06
C PRO A 116 -6.77 6.23 -1.30
N ASN A 117 -5.99 6.15 -0.21
CA ASN A 117 -4.54 5.94 -0.25
C ASN A 117 -3.71 7.07 -0.91
N GLY A 118 -4.29 8.29 -1.01
CA GLY A 118 -3.59 9.50 -1.43
C GLY A 118 -2.91 9.38 -2.80
N GLY A 119 -1.60 9.66 -2.86
CA GLY A 119 -0.82 9.64 -4.11
C GLY A 119 -0.88 8.31 -4.88
N PHE A 120 -0.94 7.17 -4.18
CA PHE A 120 -1.06 5.86 -4.82
C PHE A 120 -2.43 5.62 -5.44
N GLY A 121 -3.49 6.19 -4.85
CA GLY A 121 -4.82 6.17 -5.42
C GLY A 121 -4.91 7.00 -6.70
N PHE A 122 -4.32 8.20 -6.72
CA PHE A 122 -4.27 9.02 -7.94
C PHE A 122 -3.45 8.37 -9.05
N LEU A 123 -2.35 7.70 -8.71
CA LEU A 123 -1.57 6.93 -9.69
C LEU A 123 -2.42 5.83 -10.33
N LEU A 124 -3.13 5.05 -9.53
CA LEU A 124 -4.00 3.98 -10.04
C LEU A 124 -5.15 4.53 -10.89
N LEU A 125 -5.74 5.65 -10.49
CA LEU A 125 -6.78 6.32 -11.26
C LEU A 125 -6.27 6.78 -12.63
N GLY A 126 -5.07 7.37 -12.68
CA GLY A 126 -4.42 7.73 -13.95
C GLY A 126 -4.18 6.52 -14.86
N GLN A 127 -3.75 5.40 -14.29
CA GLN A 127 -3.58 4.14 -15.05
C GLN A 127 -4.89 3.61 -15.59
N ILE A 128 -5.97 3.65 -14.80
CA ILE A 128 -7.31 3.25 -15.24
C ILE A 128 -7.80 4.14 -16.37
N GLN A 129 -7.65 5.47 -16.25
CA GLN A 129 -8.08 6.43 -17.27
C GLN A 129 -7.29 6.30 -18.57
N GLU A 130 -5.99 5.98 -18.49
CA GLU A 130 -5.17 5.63 -19.65
C GLU A 130 -5.70 4.38 -20.36
N GLN A 131 -6.08 3.33 -19.62
CA GLN A 131 -6.72 2.13 -20.20
C GLN A 131 -8.11 2.42 -20.78
N LEU A 132 -8.81 3.45 -20.29
CA LEU A 132 -10.09 3.93 -20.83
C LEU A 132 -9.92 4.94 -21.98
N HIS A 133 -8.69 5.17 -22.46
CA HIS A 133 -8.36 6.14 -23.51
C HIS A 133 -8.67 7.60 -23.18
N ARG A 134 -8.78 7.96 -21.89
CA ARG A 134 -8.98 9.34 -21.41
C ARG A 134 -7.65 9.98 -21.00
N ILE A 135 -6.84 10.31 -21.99
CA ILE A 135 -5.44 10.72 -21.77
C ILE A 135 -5.33 12.06 -21.02
N ASP A 136 -6.20 13.04 -21.32
CA ASP A 136 -6.16 14.35 -20.67
C ASP A 136 -6.49 14.26 -19.17
N GLU A 137 -7.46 13.41 -18.80
CA GLU A 137 -7.77 13.13 -17.40
C GLU A 137 -6.60 12.40 -16.72
N ALA A 138 -6.02 11.40 -17.38
CA ALA A 138 -4.89 10.64 -16.85
C ALA A 138 -3.69 11.54 -16.54
N LYS A 139 -3.36 12.50 -17.42
CA LYS A 139 -2.32 13.51 -17.18
C LYS A 139 -2.57 14.29 -15.89
N HIS A 140 -3.79 14.78 -15.71
CA HIS A 140 -4.16 15.52 -14.51
C HIS A 140 -4.00 14.67 -13.24
N GLN A 141 -4.40 13.40 -13.27
CA GLN A 141 -4.24 12.51 -12.10
C GLN A 141 -2.78 12.18 -11.81
N TYR A 142 -1.95 11.95 -12.82
CA TYR A 142 -0.52 11.68 -12.63
C TYR A 142 0.21 12.89 -12.05
N SER A 143 -0.08 14.11 -12.51
CA SER A 143 0.49 15.34 -11.94
C SER A 143 0.13 15.49 -10.47
N ARG A 144 -1.11 15.18 -10.10
CA ARG A 144 -1.55 15.16 -8.71
C ARG A 144 -0.89 14.08 -7.88
N ALA A 145 -0.71 12.87 -8.44
CA ALA A 145 0.00 11.80 -7.77
C ALA A 145 1.42 12.26 -7.36
N LEU A 146 2.10 13.01 -8.24
CA LEU A 146 3.42 13.60 -7.98
C LEU A 146 3.40 14.74 -6.96
N ASP A 147 2.32 15.51 -6.88
CA ASP A 147 2.16 16.53 -5.83
C ASP A 147 1.99 15.92 -4.44
N TYR A 148 1.27 14.79 -4.35
CA TYR A 148 1.10 14.05 -3.09
C TYR A 148 2.31 13.20 -2.70
N ASN A 149 2.91 12.54 -3.68
CA ASN A 149 4.06 11.68 -3.48
C ASN A 149 5.09 11.92 -4.60
N PRO A 150 6.12 12.74 -4.33
CA PRO A 150 7.15 13.04 -5.32
C PRO A 150 8.03 11.82 -5.66
N THR A 151 7.98 10.74 -4.88
CA THR A 151 8.77 9.51 -5.14
C THR A 151 8.12 8.57 -6.15
N LEU A 152 6.93 8.89 -6.67
CA LEU A 152 6.22 8.07 -7.66
C LEU A 152 6.83 8.21 -9.06
N TRP A 153 7.97 7.55 -9.26
CA TRP A 153 8.64 7.49 -10.58
C TRP A 153 7.69 7.04 -11.70
N VAL A 154 6.82 6.07 -11.42
CA VAL A 154 5.86 5.54 -12.41
C VAL A 154 4.95 6.65 -12.98
N ALA A 155 4.51 7.60 -12.16
CA ALA A 155 3.69 8.72 -12.63
C ALA A 155 4.49 9.63 -13.59
N PHE A 156 5.75 9.92 -13.23
CA PHE A 156 6.64 10.73 -14.05
C PHE A 156 6.96 10.07 -15.40
N GLU A 157 7.26 8.77 -15.39
CA GLU A 157 7.53 8.00 -16.61
C GLU A 157 6.31 8.00 -17.54
N ARG A 158 5.11 7.81 -16.99
CA ARG A 158 3.86 7.84 -17.75
C ARG A 158 3.59 9.20 -18.38
N LEU A 159 3.73 10.28 -17.61
CA LEU A 159 3.61 11.65 -18.12
C LEU A 159 4.59 11.93 -19.27
N SER A 160 5.84 11.48 -19.10
CA SER A 160 6.87 11.62 -20.14
C SER A 160 6.52 10.84 -21.42
N LYS A 161 6.00 9.61 -21.29
CA LYS A 161 5.54 8.80 -22.44
C LYS A 161 4.37 9.43 -23.18
N ILE A 162 3.48 10.12 -22.46
CA ILE A 162 2.34 10.84 -23.05
C ILE A 162 2.80 12.16 -23.72
N GLY A 163 4.02 12.62 -23.45
CA GLY A 163 4.60 13.85 -24.02
C GLY A 163 4.37 15.10 -23.17
N GLU A 164 4.01 14.96 -21.89
CA GLU A 164 3.88 16.08 -20.96
C GLU A 164 5.24 16.43 -20.35
N SER A 165 5.68 17.68 -20.52
CA SER A 165 6.96 18.14 -19.97
C SER A 165 6.81 18.50 -18.50
N VAL A 166 7.28 17.63 -17.61
CA VAL A 166 7.27 17.84 -16.17
C VAL A 166 8.65 18.29 -15.70
N ALA A 167 8.72 19.50 -15.14
CA ALA A 167 9.98 20.01 -14.59
C ALA A 167 10.38 19.20 -13.35
N ILE A 168 11.45 18.40 -13.48
CA ILE A 168 11.99 17.51 -12.43
C ILE A 168 12.20 18.27 -11.11
N ASN A 169 12.82 19.45 -11.18
CA ASN A 169 13.14 20.28 -10.00
C ASN A 169 11.89 20.78 -9.25
N LYS A 170 10.72 20.82 -9.90
CA LYS A 170 9.45 21.20 -9.25
C LYS A 170 8.76 20.03 -8.55
N VAL A 171 9.05 18.81 -8.99
CA VAL A 171 8.49 17.57 -8.42
C VAL A 171 9.37 17.06 -7.28
N PHE A 172 10.66 16.90 -7.54
CA PHE A 172 11.64 16.41 -6.57
C PHE A 172 12.22 17.58 -5.78
N ASN A 173 11.51 18.01 -4.74
CA ASN A 173 12.03 18.98 -3.78
C ASN A 173 11.84 18.51 -2.33
N ASP A 174 12.76 18.95 -1.47
CA ASP A 174 12.82 18.52 -0.06
C ASP A 174 11.57 18.87 0.74
N GLN A 175 10.84 19.91 0.33
CA GLN A 175 9.61 20.33 0.99
C GLN A 175 8.47 19.33 0.73
N LYS A 176 8.24 18.97 -0.53
CA LYS A 176 7.26 17.95 -0.92
C LYS A 176 7.62 16.59 -0.35
N GLN A 177 8.91 16.25 -0.29
CA GLN A 177 9.35 15.00 0.30
C GLN A 177 9.01 14.93 1.81
N ARG A 178 9.29 15.98 2.58
CA ARG A 178 8.93 16.05 4.01
C ARG A 178 7.42 15.98 4.25
N GLN A 179 6.63 16.64 3.41
CA GLN A 179 5.17 16.58 3.47
C GLN A 179 4.66 15.15 3.23
N HIS A 180 5.19 14.47 2.22
CA HIS A 180 4.85 13.07 1.95
C HIS A 180 5.25 12.14 3.11
N GLU A 181 6.44 12.30 3.69
CA GLU A 181 6.90 11.49 4.82
C GLU A 181 5.99 11.64 6.06
N THR A 182 5.52 12.88 6.33
CA THR A 182 4.57 13.16 7.41
C THR A 182 3.23 12.45 7.17
N ASN A 183 2.68 12.57 5.96
CA ASN A 183 1.41 11.94 5.58
C ASN A 183 1.53 10.40 5.57
N ARG A 184 2.68 9.85 5.18
CA ARG A 184 2.96 8.40 5.18
C ARG A 184 3.02 7.82 6.58
N GLN A 185 3.52 8.56 7.56
CA GLN A 185 3.53 8.11 8.96
C GLN A 185 2.11 8.01 9.54
N GLN A 186 1.22 8.91 9.14
CA GLN A 186 -0.21 8.93 9.52
C GLN A 186 -1.04 7.89 8.76
N SER A 187 -0.63 7.52 7.55
CA SER A 187 -1.30 6.50 6.74
C SER A 187 -1.13 5.12 7.37
N CYS A 188 -2.25 4.49 7.72
CA CYS A 188 -2.30 3.20 8.37
C CYS A 188 -1.98 2.08 7.35
N ASN A 189 -0.75 1.58 7.37
CA ASN A 189 -0.41 0.35 6.67
C ASN A 189 -1.19 -0.80 7.32
N ILE A 190 -1.83 -1.68 6.55
CA ILE A 190 -2.52 -2.85 7.09
C ILE A 190 -1.63 -3.67 8.03
N TYR A 191 -0.33 -3.78 7.74
CA TYR A 191 0.62 -4.43 8.65
C TYR A 191 0.76 -3.69 9.98
N LYS A 192 0.71 -2.35 9.98
CA LYS A 192 0.70 -1.55 11.22
C LYS A 192 -0.63 -1.66 11.96
N ILE A 193 -1.75 -1.72 11.25
CA ILE A 193 -3.09 -1.90 11.86
C ILE A 193 -3.16 -3.27 12.52
N ILE A 194 -2.78 -4.32 11.80
CA ILE A 194 -2.74 -5.69 12.31
C ILE A 194 -1.76 -5.78 13.49
N GLN A 195 -0.53 -5.26 13.37
CA GLN A 195 0.41 -5.24 14.49
C GLN A 195 -0.10 -4.43 15.69
N ASN A 196 -0.79 -3.31 15.48
CA ASN A 196 -1.36 -2.51 16.56
C ASN A 196 -2.61 -3.16 17.18
N LEU A 197 -3.45 -3.82 16.40
CA LEU A 197 -4.59 -4.60 16.89
C LEU A 197 -4.11 -5.76 17.78
N LEU A 198 -3.01 -6.40 17.41
CA LEU A 198 -2.37 -7.46 18.19
C LEU A 198 -1.66 -6.91 19.45
N LYS A 199 -0.97 -5.77 19.35
CA LYS A 199 -0.33 -5.08 20.51
C LYS A 199 -1.34 -4.50 21.51
N ASN A 200 -2.45 -3.94 21.04
CA ASN A 200 -3.46 -3.34 21.93
C ASN A 200 -4.26 -4.40 22.69
N LYS A 201 -4.45 -5.60 22.12
CA LYS A 201 -5.05 -6.75 22.81
C LYS A 201 -4.16 -7.25 23.96
N THR A 202 -2.84 -7.19 23.82
CA THR A 202 -1.89 -7.55 24.89
C THR A 202 -1.73 -6.44 25.95
N ALA A 203 -1.81 -5.16 25.58
CA ALA A 203 -1.73 -4.03 26.51
C ALA A 203 -2.97 -3.86 27.40
N ASN A 204 -4.18 -4.00 26.85
CA ASN A 204 -5.44 -3.98 27.64
C ASN A 204 -5.55 -5.16 28.63
N PHE A 205 -4.72 -6.19 28.45
CA PHE A 205 -4.67 -7.35 29.35
C PHE A 205 -3.70 -7.13 30.53
N LYS A 206 -2.63 -6.34 30.33
CA LYS A 206 -1.68 -5.98 31.40
C LYS A 206 -2.25 -4.99 32.42
N SER A 207 -3.28 -4.21 32.07
CA SER A 207 -3.98 -3.33 33.02
C SER A 207 -4.94 -4.07 33.97
N GLY A 208 -5.06 -5.40 33.87
CA GLY A 208 -5.93 -6.23 34.71
C GLY A 208 -5.20 -7.15 35.71
N GLN A 209 -3.87 -7.19 35.73
CA GLN A 209 -3.10 -8.03 36.65
C GLN A 209 -2.10 -7.17 37.40
N LYS A 210 -2.24 -7.15 38.74
CA LYS A 210 -1.30 -6.49 39.65
C LYS A 210 0.12 -7.03 39.42
N GLU A 211 1.05 -6.08 39.47
CA GLU A 211 2.49 -6.23 39.35
C GLU A 211 3.05 -7.38 40.21
N GLU A 212 3.87 -8.23 39.60
CA GLU A 212 5.02 -8.82 40.27
C GLU A 212 6.19 -8.83 39.26
N GLU A 213 7.15 -7.95 39.53
CA GLU A 213 8.40 -7.81 38.78
C GLU A 213 9.25 -9.08 38.89
N THR A 214 9.72 -9.59 37.76
CA THR A 214 11.10 -10.06 37.68
C THR A 214 11.70 -9.62 36.35
N ARG A 215 12.75 -8.81 36.48
CA ARG A 215 13.60 -8.30 35.39
C ARG A 215 14.32 -9.47 34.73
N ASP A 216 14.23 -9.53 33.41
CA ASP A 216 15.38 -9.77 32.54
C ASP A 216 15.17 -8.97 31.25
N GLU A 217 15.81 -7.81 31.20
CA GLU A 217 15.82 -6.92 30.03
C GLU A 217 16.73 -7.52 28.95
N VAL A 218 16.16 -7.98 27.84
CA VAL A 218 16.88 -8.05 26.56
C VAL A 218 16.53 -6.80 25.77
N GLN A 219 17.38 -5.78 25.90
CA GLN A 219 17.35 -4.57 25.07
C GLN A 219 17.64 -4.95 23.62
N ILE A 220 16.59 -5.09 22.81
CA ILE A 220 16.72 -5.07 21.35
C ILE A 220 16.83 -3.60 20.96
N ASN A 221 18.06 -3.14 20.72
CA ASN A 221 18.34 -1.75 20.34
C ASN A 221 17.63 -1.39 19.03
N ASP A 222 16.61 -0.53 19.13
CA ASP A 222 15.88 0.10 18.02
C ASP A 222 16.79 0.86 17.03
N SER A 223 18.05 1.10 17.38
CA SER A 223 19.06 1.69 16.50
C SER A 223 19.41 0.80 15.31
N VAL A 224 19.36 -0.54 15.43
CA VAL A 224 19.80 -1.47 14.38
C VAL A 224 18.76 -1.58 13.26
N ILE A 225 17.48 -1.51 13.60
CA ILE A 225 16.38 -1.54 12.62
C ILE A 225 16.29 -0.20 11.89
N LEU A 226 16.45 0.93 12.59
CA LEU A 226 16.49 2.26 11.98
C LEU A 226 17.73 2.47 11.11
N GLN A 227 18.89 1.92 11.48
CA GLN A 227 20.10 1.93 10.64
C GLN A 227 19.93 1.07 9.38
N SER A 228 19.27 -0.08 9.49
CA SER A 228 19.00 -0.97 8.34
C SER A 228 18.02 -0.34 7.35
N ILE A 229 16.97 0.33 7.83
CA ILE A 229 16.02 1.06 6.98
C ILE A 229 16.69 2.30 6.34
N CYS A 230 17.53 3.03 7.08
CA CYS A 230 18.32 4.14 6.51
C CYS A 230 19.29 3.64 5.43
N LEU A 231 19.97 2.50 5.64
CA LEU A 231 20.88 1.92 4.65
C LEU A 231 20.15 1.49 3.38
N ILE A 232 18.94 0.94 3.47
CA ILE A 232 18.13 0.56 2.29
C ILE A 232 17.65 1.79 1.52
N VAL A 233 17.26 2.87 2.22
CA VAL A 233 16.86 4.15 1.60
C VAL A 233 18.06 4.82 0.94
N ILE A 234 19.22 4.86 1.60
CA ILE A 234 20.48 5.40 1.06
C ILE A 234 20.96 4.55 -0.14
N PHE A 235 20.87 3.22 -0.09
CA PHE A 235 21.22 2.35 -1.22
C PHE A 235 20.29 2.58 -2.41
N ARG A 236 18.98 2.74 -2.19
CA ARG A 236 18.03 3.11 -3.26
C ARG A 236 18.35 4.48 -3.84
N GLN A 237 18.71 5.47 -3.02
CA GLN A 237 19.07 6.81 -3.48
C GLN A 237 20.39 6.83 -4.27
N LYS A 238 21.35 5.97 -3.89
CA LYS A 238 22.63 5.79 -4.60
C LYS A 238 22.46 5.04 -5.93
N ILE A 239 21.54 4.08 -6.00
CA ILE A 239 21.14 3.40 -7.26
C ILE A 239 20.41 4.39 -8.20
N ILE A 240 19.55 5.27 -7.66
CA ILE A 240 18.88 6.31 -8.46
C ILE A 240 19.88 7.35 -9.00
N LEU A 241 20.87 7.76 -8.20
CA LEU A 241 21.93 8.68 -8.64
C LEU A 241 22.85 8.05 -9.70
N ASN A 242 23.18 6.76 -9.58
CA ASN A 242 23.93 6.03 -10.62
C ASN A 242 23.13 5.87 -11.93
N HIS A 243 21.81 5.70 -11.83
CA HIS A 243 20.93 5.72 -13.01
C HIS A 243 20.80 7.10 -13.63
N GLN A 244 20.86 8.20 -12.87
CA GLN A 244 20.92 9.56 -13.42
C GLN A 244 22.22 9.83 -14.20
N THR A 245 23.37 9.32 -13.75
CA THR A 245 24.62 9.39 -14.54
C THR A 245 24.55 8.54 -15.82
N PHE A 246 23.93 7.36 -15.75
CA PHE A 246 23.75 6.51 -16.94
C PHE A 246 22.76 7.13 -17.93
N PHE A 247 21.68 7.74 -17.43
CA PHE A 247 20.65 8.40 -18.24
C PHE A 247 21.13 9.72 -18.84
N ASN A 248 21.92 10.52 -18.11
CA ASN A 248 22.56 11.73 -18.65
C ASN A 248 23.56 11.37 -19.78
N ASN A 249 24.35 10.31 -19.60
CA ASN A 249 25.25 9.82 -20.66
C ASN A 249 24.47 9.25 -21.86
N TRP A 250 23.33 8.60 -21.63
CA TRP A 250 22.47 8.08 -22.69
C TRP A 250 21.74 9.19 -23.46
N CYS A 251 21.20 10.20 -22.78
CA CYS A 251 20.62 11.38 -23.43
C CYS A 251 21.66 12.19 -24.22
N SER A 252 22.89 12.32 -23.69
CA SER A 252 23.99 12.99 -24.41
C SER A 252 24.45 12.19 -25.65
N ALA A 253 24.42 10.85 -25.58
CA ALA A 253 24.72 9.98 -26.72
C ALA A 253 23.63 10.01 -27.81
N ILE A 254 22.36 10.17 -27.44
CA ILE A 254 21.26 10.31 -28.41
C ILE A 254 21.32 11.67 -29.12
N SER A 255 21.76 12.74 -28.44
CA SER A 255 21.96 14.06 -29.07
C SER A 255 23.16 14.14 -30.02
N CYS A 256 24.17 13.27 -29.88
CA CYS A 256 25.34 13.24 -30.78
C CYS A 256 25.13 12.41 -32.06
N SER A 257 24.12 11.53 -32.12
CA SER A 257 23.83 10.70 -33.30
C SER A 257 22.86 11.34 -34.31
N TYR A 258 22.37 12.55 -34.03
CA TYR A 258 21.48 13.33 -34.91
C TYR A 258 22.05 14.72 -35.23
N GLY A 259 23.38 14.85 -35.27
CA GLY A 259 24.12 16.04 -35.74
C GLY A 259 24.87 15.76 -37.04
#